data_AF-A0A329SY77-F1
#
_entry.id   AF-A0A329SY77-F1
#
_cell.length_a   1.000
_cell.length_b   1.000
_cell.length_c   1.000
_cell.angle_alpha   90.00
_cell.angle_beta   90.00
_cell.angle_gamma   90.00
#
_symmetry.space_group_name_H-M   'P 1'
#
loop_
_entity.id
_entity.type
_entity.pdbx_description
1 polymer ?
#
loop_
_entity_poly.entity_id
_entity_poly.type
_entity_poly.pdbx_seq_one_letter_code
_entity_poly.pdbx_strand_id
1 'polypeptide(L)'
;MLLCQVAEQIVLLGRNMGEQVAVEYNTNRTRTSPERDFESLYRTFKILYSKSKPTESGEVPLRLKPNVPAKETQMRIEEEEGVYTSHDGLDDGDDGATLE
;
A
#
# COMPACT_ATOMS: atom_id res chain seq x y z
N MET A 1 3.57 -7.59 -11.89
CA MET A 1 2.49 -7.61 -10.88
C MET A 1 2.48 -6.27 -10.14
N LEU A 2 1.30 -5.71 -9.84
CA LEU A 2 1.19 -4.45 -9.08
C LEU A 2 1.31 -4.69 -7.58
N LEU A 3 1.84 -3.70 -6.84
CA LEU A 3 2.03 -3.80 -5.39
C LEU A 3 0.72 -4.06 -4.62
N CYS A 4 -0.40 -3.47 -5.06
CA CYS A 4 -1.69 -3.67 -4.41
C CYS A 4 -2.19 -5.12 -4.57
N GLN A 5 -1.98 -5.73 -5.75
CA GLN A 5 -2.33 -7.14 -5.99
C GLN A 5 -1.48 -8.08 -5.11
N VAL A 6 -0.20 -7.76 -4.93
CA VAL A 6 0.67 -8.50 -4.01
C VAL A 6 0.15 -8.43 -2.58
N ALA A 7 -0.19 -7.22 -2.12
CA ALA A 7 -0.65 -7.01 -0.76
C ALA A 7 -1.99 -7.69 -0.47
N GLU A 8 -2.95 -7.63 -1.39
CA GLU A 8 -4.22 -8.37 -1.31
C GLU A 8 -3.95 -9.86 -1.07
N GLN A 9 -3.12 -10.47 -1.92
CA GLN A 9 -2.81 -11.88 -1.79
C GLN A 9 -2.00 -12.22 -0.52
N ILE A 10 -1.07 -11.35 -0.09
CA ILE A 10 -0.32 -11.56 1.16
C ILE A 10 -1.27 -11.62 2.37
N VAL A 11 -2.26 -10.72 2.43
CA VAL A 11 -3.16 -10.65 3.59
C VAL A 11 -4.15 -11.81 3.58
N LEU A 12 -4.81 -12.06 2.44
CA LEU A 12 -5.85 -13.11 2.36
C LEU A 12 -5.27 -14.53 2.47
N LEU A 13 -4.05 -14.75 1.97
CA LEU A 13 -3.43 -16.07 1.95
C LEU A 13 -2.53 -16.35 3.18
N GLY A 14 -2.20 -15.31 3.95
CA GLY A 14 -1.33 -15.39 5.10
C GLY A 14 0.18 -15.56 4.78
N ARG A 15 1.00 -15.57 5.84
CA ARG A 15 2.46 -15.41 5.77
C ARG A 15 3.18 -16.43 4.87
N ASN A 16 2.76 -17.70 4.89
CA ASN A 16 3.43 -18.77 4.13
C ASN A 16 3.26 -18.59 2.61
N MET A 17 2.08 -18.15 2.17
CA MET A 17 1.86 -17.81 0.76
C MET A 17 2.41 -16.43 0.39
N GLY A 18 2.53 -15.51 1.36
CA GLY A 18 3.10 -14.19 1.14
C GLY A 18 4.55 -14.20 0.62
N GLU A 19 5.38 -15.18 1.03
CA GLU A 19 6.73 -15.36 0.49
C GLU A 19 6.70 -15.77 -0.99
N GLN A 20 5.76 -16.63 -1.39
CA GLN A 20 5.59 -17.03 -2.79
C GLN A 20 5.13 -15.87 -3.67
N VAL A 21 4.22 -15.03 -3.17
CA VAL A 21 3.79 -13.81 -3.86
C VAL A 21 4.96 -12.82 -4.02
N ALA A 22 5.85 -12.72 -3.04
CA ALA A 22 7.06 -11.88 -3.17
C ALA A 22 8.01 -12.41 -4.26
N VAL A 23 8.18 -13.74 -4.37
CA VAL A 23 8.96 -14.35 -5.46
C VAL A 23 8.34 -14.04 -6.83
N GLU A 24 7.03 -14.16 -6.97
CA GLU A 24 6.33 -13.84 -8.22
C GLU A 24 6.44 -12.35 -8.56
N TYR A 25 6.33 -11.46 -7.56
CA TYR A 25 6.57 -10.03 -7.74
C TYR A 25 7.99 -9.75 -8.25
N ASN A 26 9.00 -10.36 -7.61
CA ASN A 26 10.40 -10.18 -7.99
C ASN A 26 10.76 -10.79 -9.34
N THR A 27 10.01 -11.80 -9.79
CA THR A 27 10.15 -12.39 -11.14
C THR A 27 9.58 -11.46 -12.21
N ASN A 28 8.51 -10.73 -11.88
CA ASN A 28 7.82 -9.82 -12.80
C ASN A 28 8.28 -8.35 -12.71
N ARG A 29 9.27 -8.03 -11.86
CA ARG A 29 9.79 -6.66 -11.71
C ARG A 29 10.69 -6.27 -12.89
N THR A 30 10.86 -4.96 -13.10
CA THR A 30 11.89 -4.47 -14.03
C THR A 30 13.28 -4.83 -13.52
N ARG A 31 14.17 -5.26 -14.43
CA ARG A 31 15.56 -5.66 -14.08
C ARG A 31 16.37 -4.60 -13.33
N THR A 32 15.96 -3.33 -13.41
CA THR A 32 16.59 -2.19 -12.74
C THR A 32 16.09 -1.92 -11.33
N SER A 33 14.92 -2.43 -10.96
CA SER A 33 14.42 -2.33 -9.59
C SER A 33 15.20 -3.29 -8.68
N PRO A 34 15.34 -3.05 -7.35
CA PRO A 34 15.87 -4.02 -6.40
C PRO A 34 14.84 -5.11 -6.05
N GLU A 35 15.30 -6.23 -5.49
CA GLU A 35 14.40 -7.28 -4.96
C GLU A 35 13.73 -6.77 -3.70
N ARG A 36 12.50 -7.22 -3.46
CA ARG A 36 11.74 -6.88 -2.26
C ARG A 36 11.25 -8.15 -1.60
N ASP A 37 11.50 -8.27 -0.31
CA ASP A 37 10.90 -9.31 0.53
C ASP A 37 9.42 -9.00 0.82
N PHE A 38 8.71 -10.00 1.36
CA PHE A 38 7.28 -9.87 1.64
C PHE A 38 6.99 -8.72 2.63
N GLU A 39 7.83 -8.54 3.66
CA GLU A 39 7.65 -7.54 4.70
C GLU A 39 7.84 -6.13 4.12
N SER A 40 8.84 -5.95 3.26
CA SER A 40 9.07 -4.71 2.51
C SER A 40 7.89 -4.35 1.61
N LEU A 41 7.28 -5.34 0.93
CA LEU A 41 6.11 -5.12 0.09
C LEU A 41 4.89 -4.73 0.92
N TYR A 42 4.62 -5.47 2.00
CA TYR A 42 3.51 -5.20 2.89
C TYR A 42 3.65 -3.84 3.60
N ARG A 43 4.86 -3.49 4.06
CA ARG A 43 5.15 -2.18 4.66
C ARG A 43 4.93 -1.03 3.67
N THR A 44 5.33 -1.22 2.41
CA THR A 44 5.09 -0.21 1.37
C THR A 44 3.60 -0.04 1.10
N PHE A 45 2.85 -1.15 1.01
CA PHE A 45 1.40 -1.11 0.89
C PHE A 45 0.74 -0.38 2.05
N LYS A 46 1.17 -0.66 3.29
CA LYS A 46 0.71 0.04 4.50
C LYS A 46 0.89 1.55 4.41
N ILE A 47 2.08 1.99 4.01
CA ILE A 47 2.34 3.43 3.82
C ILE A 47 1.39 4.04 2.77
N LEU A 48 1.04 3.29 1.71
CA LEU A 48 0.16 3.80 0.66
C LEU A 48 -1.30 3.91 1.09
N TYR A 49 -1.85 2.90 1.77
CA TYR A 49 -3.24 2.97 2.23
C TYR A 49 -3.41 3.87 3.46
N SER A 50 -2.36 4.07 4.26
CA SER A 50 -2.37 4.98 5.41
C SER A 50 -2.39 6.46 5.03
N LYS A 51 -1.95 6.82 3.82
CA LYS A 51 -2.06 8.21 3.38
C LYS A 51 -3.52 8.64 3.28
N SER A 52 -3.83 9.88 3.64
CA SER A 52 -5.17 10.43 3.50
C SER A 52 -5.69 10.26 2.08
N LYS A 53 -6.98 9.96 1.95
CA LYS A 53 -7.63 9.86 0.63
C LYS A 53 -7.48 11.25 -0.02
N PRO A 54 -7.14 11.36 -1.32
CA PRO A 54 -7.24 12.65 -1.99
C PRO A 54 -8.71 13.08 -1.95
N THR A 55 -9.06 13.97 -1.03
CA THR A 55 -10.44 14.47 -0.81
C THR A 55 -10.81 15.60 -1.78
N GLU A 56 -10.09 15.73 -2.90
CA GLU A 56 -10.41 16.73 -3.91
C GLU A 56 -11.21 16.07 -5.03
N SER A 57 -12.44 16.55 -5.27
CA SER A 57 -13.32 16.14 -6.38
C SER A 57 -12.75 16.48 -7.79
N GLY A 58 -11.43 16.61 -7.91
CA GLY A 58 -10.68 16.92 -9.13
C GLY A 58 -9.79 15.76 -9.58
N GLU A 59 -8.95 16.01 -10.58
CA GLU A 59 -7.98 15.02 -11.06
C GLU A 59 -6.99 14.66 -9.93
N VAL A 60 -6.91 13.39 -9.56
CA VAL A 60 -5.99 12.92 -8.52
C VAL A 60 -4.56 13.26 -8.93
N PRO A 61 -3.81 14.05 -8.13
CA PRO A 61 -2.43 14.40 -8.42
C PRO A 61 -1.61 13.14 -8.71
N LEU A 62 -0.70 13.18 -9.70
CA LEU A 62 0.13 12.03 -10.10
C LEU A 62 0.81 11.35 -8.90
N ARG A 63 1.18 12.12 -7.87
CA ARG A 63 1.82 11.63 -6.64
C ARG A 63 0.88 10.81 -5.74
N LEU A 64 -0.44 11.02 -5.83
CA LEU A 64 -1.47 10.36 -5.04
C LEU A 64 -2.17 9.23 -5.80
N LYS A 65 -1.97 9.12 -7.12
CA LYS A 65 -2.46 8.00 -7.94
C LYS A 65 -2.19 6.61 -7.36
N PRO A 66 -1.03 6.28 -6.76
CA PRO A 66 -0.81 4.96 -6.16
C PRO A 66 -1.60 4.73 -4.86
N ASN A 67 -2.09 5.77 -4.18
CA ASN A 67 -2.84 5.63 -2.92
C ASN A 67 -4.27 5.14 -3.17
N VAL A 68 -4.86 5.49 -4.31
CA VAL A 68 -6.24 5.12 -4.68
C VAL A 68 -6.42 3.59 -4.74
N PRO A 69 -5.66 2.84 -5.57
CA PRO A 69 -5.80 1.39 -5.60
C PRO A 69 -5.37 0.72 -4.29
N ALA A 70 -4.43 1.32 -3.54
CA ALA A 70 -4.01 0.76 -2.25
C ALA A 70 -5.14 0.81 -1.21
N LYS A 71 -5.90 1.90 -1.16
CA LYS A 71 -7.09 2.01 -0.30
C LYS A 71 -8.24 1.12 -0.75
N GLU A 72 -8.44 0.98 -2.06
CA GLU A 72 -9.46 0.04 -2.58
C GLU A 72 -9.14 -1.40 -2.20
N THR A 73 -7.88 -1.81 -2.36
CA THR A 73 -7.42 -3.13 -1.90
C THR A 73 -7.56 -3.29 -0.39
N GLN A 74 -7.19 -2.29 0.42
CA GLN A 74 -7.38 -2.36 1.86
C GLN A 74 -8.86 -2.54 2.21
N MET A 75 -9.77 -1.78 1.59
CA MET A 75 -11.21 -1.91 1.82
C MET A 75 -11.73 -3.31 1.48
N ARG A 76 -11.24 -3.94 0.41
CA ARG A 76 -11.61 -5.32 0.04
C ARG A 76 -11.12 -6.34 1.08
N ILE A 77 -9.89 -6.16 1.56
CA ILE A 77 -9.34 -6.98 2.65
C ILE A 77 -10.21 -6.84 3.90
N GLU A 78 -10.58 -5.61 4.28
CA GLU A 78 -11.43 -5.33 5.44
C GLU A 78 -12.83 -5.93 5.31
N GLU A 79 -13.40 -5.94 4.10
CA GLU A 79 -14.67 -6.60 3.78
C GLU A 79 -14.60 -8.12 3.91
N GLU A 80 -13.49 -8.74 3.47
CA GLU A 80 -13.29 -10.19 3.52
C GLU A 80 -12.94 -10.69 4.94
N GLU A 81 -12.06 -9.97 5.65
CA GLU A 81 -11.68 -10.32 7.02
C GLU A 81 -12.73 -9.89 8.07
N GLY A 82 -13.72 -9.07 7.69
CA GLY A 82 -14.70 -8.48 8.61
C GLY A 82 -14.08 -7.51 9.61
N VAL A 83 -12.83 -7.07 9.39
CA VAL A 83 -12.07 -6.18 10.26
C VAL A 83 -12.01 -4.80 9.60
N TYR A 84 -12.77 -3.84 10.14
CA TYR A 84 -12.67 -2.44 9.70
C TYR A 84 -11.60 -1.71 10.52
N THR A 85 -10.49 -1.33 9.87
CA THR A 85 -9.47 -0.47 10.46
C THR A 85 -9.85 0.99 10.18
N SER A 86 -10.44 1.66 11.16
CA SER A 86 -10.75 3.09 11.09
C SER A 86 -9.47 3.92 10.92
N HIS A 87 -9.06 4.16 9.68
CA HIS A 87 -7.87 4.95 9.35
C HIS A 87 -8.22 6.43 9.16
N ASP A 88 -8.88 7.03 10.14
CA ASP A 88 -9.19 8.48 10.18
C ASP A 88 -8.30 9.24 11.18
N GLY A 89 -7.10 8.72 11.42
CA GLY A 89 -6.08 9.39 12.24
C GLY A 89 -5.23 10.31 11.38
N LEU A 90 -5.65 11.57 11.30
CA LEU A 90 -4.87 12.71 10.81
C LEU A 90 -3.59 12.85 11.68
N ASP A 91 -2.46 12.30 11.23
CA ASP A 91 -1.14 12.61 11.79
C ASP A 91 -0.49 13.67 10.90
N ASP A 92 -0.93 14.92 11.08
CA ASP A 92 -0.21 16.11 10.60
C ASP A 92 1.02 16.31 11.47
N GLY A 93 2.01 15.42 11.34
CA GLY A 93 3.37 15.64 11.81
C GLY A 93 4.06 16.62 10.88
N ASP A 94 3.73 17.91 10.99
CA ASP A 94 4.52 19.02 10.46
C ASP A 94 5.80 19.13 11.33
N ASP A 95 6.82 18.35 10.99
CA ASP A 95 8.16 18.55 11.53
C ASP A 95 8.83 19.73 10.81
N GLY A 96 9.27 20.69 11.63
CA GLY A 96 9.57 22.04 11.19
C GLY A 96 10.75 22.17 10.22
N ALA A 97 10.59 23.09 9.28
CA ALA A 97 11.68 23.77 8.61
C ALA A 97 11.39 25.27 8.55
N THR A 98 11.63 25.98 9.67
CA THR A 98 11.98 27.41 9.60
C THR A 98 13.30 27.49 8.84
N LEU A 99 13.23 27.83 7.56
CA LEU A 99 14.38 28.31 6.82
C LEU A 99 14.49 29.82 7.04
N GLU A 100 15.63 30.22 7.59
CA GLU A 100 16.11 31.59 7.79
C GLU A 100 16.16 32.40 6.48
#